data_AF-A0A7S2DFL6-F1
#
_entry.id   AF-A0A7S2DFL6-F1
#
_cell.length_a   1.000
_cell.length_b   1.000
_cell.length_c   1.000
_cell.angle_alpha   90.00
_cell.angle_beta   90.00
_cell.angle_gamma   90.00
#
_symmetry.space_group_name_H-M   'P 1'
#
loop_
_entity.id
_entity.type
_entity.pdbx_description
1 polymer ?
#
loop_
_entity_poly.entity_id
_entity_poly.type
_entity_poly.pdbx_seq_one_letter_code
_entity_poly.pdbx_strand_id
1 'polypeptide(L)'
;MNEDDKYELQQRFREDFIRRMEGGHPEPEQNKKVTEVVISAEEKVLPRILWERSLYEDNDMYIHGCVTGYAAASREELDTLMSKDPYITEGVFSDIQVFRWKQNNDPELRFEPKSAPHVFLCLDKPGMLATRTATRPDHLEWLQTSKLVMAAGPIFSAESGAGALEDGPIGSFVCAAADDVESAHAWSKEDPYAQAGIFESVRISHYSEMDVTGLFSLSYDIGSKLSGSINEIDWAKTTADYEEDGDLEEDGDLEEDGDLE
;
A
#
# COMPACT_ATOMS: atom_id res chain seq x y z
N MET A 1 -12.35 -8.74 -18.49
CA MET A 1 -12.42 -7.27 -18.40
C MET A 1 -11.33 -6.71 -19.29
N ASN A 2 -11.67 -5.83 -20.23
CA ASN A 2 -10.65 -5.17 -21.05
C ASN A 2 -9.94 -4.09 -20.21
N GLU A 3 -8.89 -3.45 -20.74
CA GLU A 3 -8.12 -2.44 -19.99
C GLU A 3 -8.92 -1.16 -19.72
N ASP A 4 -9.83 -0.76 -20.62
CA ASP A 4 -10.68 0.42 -20.44
C ASP A 4 -11.69 0.21 -19.31
N ASP A 5 -12.30 -0.99 -19.25
CA ASP A 5 -13.21 -1.41 -18.18
C ASP A 5 -12.51 -1.38 -16.80
N LYS A 6 -11.22 -1.74 -16.73
CA LYS A 6 -10.44 -1.71 -15.47
C LYS A 6 -10.20 -0.27 -14.99
N TYR A 7 -9.87 0.63 -15.92
CA TYR A 7 -9.68 2.04 -15.60
C TYR A 7 -10.98 2.66 -15.10
N GLU A 8 -12.10 2.46 -15.78
CA GLU A 8 -13.40 2.97 -15.33
C GLU A 8 -13.81 2.41 -13.96
N LEU A 9 -13.55 1.13 -13.71
CA LEU A 9 -13.81 0.51 -12.42
C LEU A 9 -12.96 1.13 -11.30
N GLN A 10 -11.68 1.40 -11.54
CA GLN A 10 -10.81 2.10 -10.61
C GLN A 10 -11.36 3.50 -10.26
N GLN A 11 -11.77 4.27 -11.26
CA GLN A 11 -12.34 5.61 -11.03
C GLN A 11 -13.60 5.55 -10.15
N ARG A 12 -14.51 4.59 -10.40
CA ARG A 12 -15.71 4.41 -9.58
C ARG A 12 -15.40 4.06 -8.12
N PHE A 13 -14.38 3.23 -7.88
CA PHE A 13 -13.97 2.91 -6.51
C PHE A 13 -13.43 4.14 -5.77
N ARG A 14 -12.67 5.00 -6.46
CA ARG A 14 -12.19 6.26 -5.89
C ARG A 14 -13.35 7.21 -5.54
N GLU A 15 -14.32 7.34 -6.44
CA GLU A 15 -15.55 8.11 -6.19
C GLU A 15 -16.35 7.57 -4.99
N ASP A 16 -16.51 6.25 -4.90
CA ASP A 16 -17.18 5.59 -3.77
C ASP A 16 -16.41 5.77 -2.45
N PHE A 17 -15.07 5.74 -2.48
CA PHE A 17 -14.23 6.01 -1.32
C PHE A 17 -14.40 7.45 -0.85
N ILE A 18 -14.35 8.43 -1.76
CA ILE A 18 -14.59 9.85 -1.46
C ILE A 18 -15.95 10.03 -0.81
N ARG A 19 -17.00 9.45 -1.40
CA ARG A 19 -18.37 9.53 -0.86
C ARG A 19 -18.48 8.97 0.56
N ARG A 20 -17.74 7.91 0.88
CA ARG A 20 -17.70 7.33 2.24
C ARG A 20 -16.95 8.24 3.21
N MET A 21 -15.84 8.84 2.79
CA MET A 21 -15.08 9.81 3.59
C MET A 21 -15.90 11.05 3.96
N GLU A 22 -16.77 11.50 3.05
CA GLU A 22 -17.71 12.61 3.28
C GLU A 22 -18.92 12.21 4.16
N GLY A 23 -19.22 10.91 4.23
CA GLY A 23 -20.47 10.36 4.78
C GLY A 23 -20.52 10.12 6.29
N GLY A 24 -19.43 10.31 7.06
CA GLY A 24 -19.53 10.33 8.54
C GLY A 24 -18.46 9.62 9.37
N HIS A 25 -17.16 9.77 9.07
CA HIS A 25 -16.10 9.52 10.08
C HIS A 25 -15.54 10.85 10.63
N PRO A 26 -15.11 10.88 11.91
CA PRO A 26 -14.92 12.12 12.65
C PRO A 26 -13.73 12.92 12.12
N GLU A 27 -13.98 14.21 11.89
CA GLU A 27 -13.05 15.27 11.50
C GLU A 27 -12.48 15.22 10.06
N PRO A 28 -13.22 15.81 9.10
CA PRO A 28 -12.73 16.09 7.74
C PRO A 28 -11.41 16.89 7.70
N GLU A 29 -11.05 17.60 8.76
CA GLU A 29 -9.77 18.34 8.87
C GLU A 29 -8.58 17.42 9.17
N GLN A 30 -8.78 16.25 9.80
CA GLN A 30 -7.74 15.24 10.02
C GLN A 30 -7.51 14.40 8.76
N ASN A 31 -8.58 14.13 8.00
CA ASN A 31 -8.54 13.44 6.70
C ASN A 31 -7.81 14.23 5.60
N LYS A 32 -7.50 15.52 5.82
CA LYS A 32 -6.70 16.37 4.93
C LYS A 32 -5.21 16.40 5.29
N LYS A 33 -4.70 15.40 6.01
CA LYS A 33 -3.25 15.25 6.36
C LYS A 33 -2.65 13.96 5.82
N VAL A 34 -3.22 13.46 4.74
CA VAL A 34 -3.07 12.08 4.25
C VAL A 34 -2.06 12.09 3.09
N THR A 35 -1.23 11.04 3.00
CA THR A 35 -0.08 11.00 2.06
C THR A 35 -0.43 10.27 0.77
N GLU A 36 -0.21 10.89 -0.38
CA GLU A 36 -0.23 10.22 -1.68
C GLU A 36 1.19 10.10 -2.24
N VAL A 37 1.60 8.88 -2.58
CA VAL A 37 2.86 8.64 -3.27
C VAL A 37 2.57 8.18 -4.70
N VAL A 38 2.93 9.01 -5.66
CA VAL A 38 2.78 8.73 -7.08
C VAL A 38 4.10 8.20 -7.62
N ILE A 39 4.05 7.02 -8.21
CA ILE A 39 5.21 6.39 -8.82
C ILE A 39 4.99 6.26 -10.32
N SER A 40 5.80 6.95 -11.12
CA SER A 40 5.78 6.81 -12.58
C SER A 40 6.86 5.86 -13.07
N ALA A 41 6.44 4.80 -13.78
CA ALA A 41 7.32 3.94 -14.55
C ALA A 41 7.53 4.52 -15.96
N GLU A 42 8.79 4.71 -16.37
CA GLU A 42 9.11 5.10 -17.75
C GLU A 42 8.88 3.93 -18.70
N GLU A 43 7.71 3.87 -19.32
CA GLU A 43 7.40 2.85 -20.32
C GLU A 43 6.84 3.52 -21.59
N LYS A 44 7.16 2.95 -22.77
CA LYS A 44 6.53 3.31 -24.05
C LYS A 44 5.13 2.69 -24.17
N VAL A 45 4.31 2.86 -23.14
CA VAL A 45 2.96 2.30 -23.07
C VAL A 45 1.95 3.42 -22.95
N LEU A 46 0.70 3.10 -23.25
CA LEU A 46 -0.40 4.05 -23.06
C LEU A 46 -0.45 4.52 -21.61
N PRO A 47 -0.55 5.84 -21.36
CA PRO A 47 -0.62 6.37 -20.01
C PRO A 47 -1.80 5.78 -19.24
N ARG A 48 -1.57 5.19 -18.06
CA ARG A 48 -2.60 4.57 -17.22
C ARG A 48 -2.14 4.36 -15.78
N ILE A 49 -3.10 4.08 -14.90
CA ILE A 49 -2.83 3.52 -13.57
C ILE A 49 -2.49 2.03 -13.73
N LEU A 50 -1.37 1.60 -13.17
CA LEU A 50 -0.94 0.20 -13.15
C LEU A 50 -1.47 -0.53 -11.93
N TRP A 51 -1.40 0.12 -10.77
CA TRP A 51 -1.82 -0.42 -9.49
C TRP A 51 -2.00 0.71 -8.49
N GLU A 52 -2.78 0.45 -7.45
CA GLU A 52 -2.98 1.33 -6.31
C GLU A 52 -2.95 0.48 -5.05
N ARG A 53 -2.36 1.00 -3.98
CA ARG A 53 -2.38 0.39 -2.66
C ARG A 53 -2.77 1.42 -1.62
N SER A 54 -3.78 1.12 -0.81
CA SER A 54 -4.13 1.94 0.35
C SER A 54 -3.09 1.72 1.44
N LEU A 55 -2.66 2.79 2.10
CA LEU A 55 -1.72 2.77 3.21
C LEU A 55 -2.47 2.89 4.52
N TYR A 56 -2.20 1.96 5.43
CA TYR A 56 -2.88 1.87 6.71
C TYR A 56 -1.99 2.36 7.85
N GLU A 57 -2.63 2.91 8.88
CA GLU A 57 -1.97 3.21 10.14
C GLU A 57 -1.63 1.89 10.85
N ASP A 58 -0.75 1.94 11.84
CA ASP A 58 -0.23 0.76 12.56
C ASP A 58 -1.33 -0.12 13.20
N ASN A 59 -2.56 0.38 13.35
CA ASN A 59 -3.70 -0.35 13.88
C ASN A 59 -4.58 -1.03 12.82
N ASP A 60 -4.25 -0.89 11.53
CA ASP A 60 -5.01 -1.40 10.37
C ASP A 60 -6.48 -0.92 10.27
N MET A 61 -6.89 0.04 11.12
CA MET A 61 -8.27 0.52 11.18
C MET A 61 -8.53 1.71 10.26
N TYR A 62 -7.49 2.49 9.95
CA TYR A 62 -7.61 3.73 9.20
C TYR A 62 -6.64 3.79 8.02
N ILE A 63 -7.14 4.29 6.89
CA ILE A 63 -6.32 4.61 5.72
C ILE A 63 -5.75 6.02 5.94
N HIS A 64 -4.42 6.14 6.01
CA HIS A 64 -3.72 7.43 6.09
C HIS A 64 -3.00 7.83 4.79
N GLY A 65 -3.11 7.01 3.74
CA GLY A 65 -2.51 7.33 2.46
C GLY A 65 -2.85 6.36 1.34
N CYS A 66 -2.29 6.62 0.17
CA CYS A 66 -2.23 5.66 -0.90
C CYS A 66 -0.89 5.77 -1.65
N VAL A 67 -0.51 4.68 -2.30
CA VAL A 67 0.55 4.67 -3.31
C VAL A 67 -0.09 4.27 -4.63
N THR A 68 0.02 5.15 -5.62
CA THR A 68 -0.48 4.89 -6.97
C THR A 68 0.69 4.76 -7.94
N GLY A 69 0.78 3.60 -8.59
CA GLY A 69 1.72 3.36 -9.68
C GLY A 69 1.09 3.75 -11.02
N TYR A 70 1.66 4.72 -11.72
CA TYR A 70 1.26 5.11 -13.07
C TYR A 70 2.31 4.65 -14.09
N ALA A 71 1.85 4.26 -15.27
CA ALA A 71 2.68 4.23 -16.47
C ALA A 71 2.48 5.55 -17.23
N ALA A 72 3.56 6.25 -17.52
CA ALA A 72 3.56 7.44 -18.36
C ALA A 72 4.94 7.60 -19.02
N ALA A 73 4.99 7.99 -20.28
CA ALA A 73 6.26 8.19 -20.98
C ALA A 73 6.91 9.53 -20.64
N SER A 74 6.14 10.48 -20.12
CA SER A 74 6.62 11.81 -19.73
C SER A 74 5.90 12.36 -18.51
N ARG A 75 6.48 13.40 -17.90
CA ARG A 75 5.86 14.13 -16.80
C ARG A 75 4.56 14.84 -17.25
N GLU A 76 4.54 15.37 -18.47
CA GLU A 76 3.34 16.02 -19.03
C GLU A 76 2.16 15.04 -19.18
N GLU A 77 2.45 13.81 -19.62
CA GLU A 77 1.43 12.75 -19.68
C GLU A 77 0.93 12.35 -18.30
N LEU A 78 1.85 12.22 -17.33
CA LEU A 78 1.50 11.93 -15.94
C LEU A 78 0.62 13.04 -15.34
N ASP A 79 1.01 14.30 -15.50
CA ASP A 79 0.26 15.45 -15.01
C ASP A 79 -1.14 15.50 -15.66
N THR A 80 -1.25 15.13 -16.94
CA THR A 80 -2.54 15.02 -17.63
C THR A 80 -3.43 13.93 -17.04
N LEU A 81 -2.87 12.76 -16.70
CA LEU A 81 -3.62 11.69 -16.02
C LEU A 81 -4.05 12.12 -14.62
N MET A 82 -3.11 12.63 -13.83
CA MET A 82 -3.34 13.11 -12.47
C MET A 82 -4.40 14.22 -12.42
N SER A 83 -4.46 15.09 -13.44
CA SER A 83 -5.47 16.16 -13.52
C SER A 83 -6.91 15.66 -13.64
N LYS A 84 -7.10 14.38 -13.97
CA LYS A 84 -8.41 13.73 -14.10
C LYS A 84 -8.72 12.81 -12.92
N ASP A 85 -7.80 12.68 -11.99
CA ASP A 85 -7.89 11.74 -10.89
C ASP A 85 -8.77 12.31 -9.75
N PRO A 86 -9.88 11.64 -9.37
CA PRO A 86 -10.80 12.12 -8.34
C PRO A 86 -10.11 12.44 -7.00
N TYR A 87 -9.11 11.66 -6.60
CA TYR A 87 -8.41 11.92 -5.34
C TYR A 87 -7.63 13.24 -5.38
N ILE A 88 -7.10 13.58 -6.55
CA ILE A 88 -6.33 14.79 -6.78
C ILE A 88 -7.27 15.98 -7.00
N THR A 89 -8.33 15.81 -7.81
CA THR A 89 -9.27 16.89 -8.14
C THR A 89 -10.11 17.32 -6.95
N GLU A 90 -10.53 16.37 -6.11
CA GLU A 90 -11.28 16.66 -4.89
C GLU A 90 -10.37 17.05 -3.72
N GLY A 91 -9.04 16.97 -3.89
CA GLY A 91 -8.07 17.33 -2.86
C GLY A 91 -8.16 16.46 -1.61
N VAL A 92 -8.37 15.14 -1.81
CA VAL A 92 -8.46 14.15 -0.74
C VAL A 92 -7.16 14.08 0.05
N PHE A 93 -6.03 14.14 -0.65
CA PHE A 93 -4.70 14.10 -0.07
C PHE A 93 -4.02 15.47 -0.12
N SER A 94 -3.36 15.85 0.98
CA SER A 94 -2.70 17.15 1.11
C SER A 94 -1.21 17.14 0.81
N ASP A 95 -0.57 15.98 0.92
CA ASP A 95 0.86 15.77 0.66
C ASP A 95 1.03 14.75 -0.47
N ILE A 96 1.06 15.25 -1.71
CA ILE A 96 1.26 14.45 -2.92
C ILE A 96 2.74 14.49 -3.30
N GLN A 97 3.41 13.35 -3.20
CA GLN A 97 4.81 13.19 -3.56
C GLN A 97 4.94 12.35 -4.83
N VAL A 98 5.54 12.92 -5.86
CA VAL A 98 5.71 12.26 -7.15
C VAL A 98 7.16 11.85 -7.33
N PHE A 99 7.38 10.57 -7.64
CA PHE A 99 8.69 10.02 -7.93
C PHE A 99 8.66 9.23 -9.24
N ARG A 100 9.82 9.17 -9.88
CA ARG A 100 10.05 8.21 -10.95
C ARG A 100 10.67 6.95 -10.33
N TRP A 101 10.07 5.78 -10.57
CA TRP A 101 10.58 4.52 -10.03
C TRP A 101 11.10 3.64 -11.14
N LYS A 102 12.34 3.19 -10.96
CA LYS A 102 12.92 2.18 -11.84
C LYS A 102 12.91 0.85 -11.10
N GLN A 103 11.83 0.09 -11.27
CA GLN A 103 11.71 -1.24 -10.68
C GLN A 103 12.88 -2.13 -11.10
N ASN A 104 13.43 -2.85 -10.14
CA ASN A 104 14.39 -3.91 -10.39
C ASN A 104 13.63 -5.15 -10.90
N ASN A 105 13.95 -5.57 -12.13
CA ASN A 105 13.32 -6.71 -12.80
C ASN A 105 14.07 -8.02 -12.61
N ASP A 106 15.05 -8.07 -11.71
CA ASP A 106 15.75 -9.30 -11.34
C ASP A 106 14.77 -10.31 -10.72
N PRO A 107 14.59 -11.50 -11.33
CA PRO A 107 13.73 -12.55 -10.78
C PRO A 107 14.16 -13.00 -9.38
N GLU A 108 15.43 -12.87 -9.00
CA GLU A 108 15.94 -13.25 -7.68
C GLU A 108 15.54 -12.26 -6.57
N LEU A 109 14.88 -11.15 -6.93
CA LEU A 109 14.34 -10.14 -6.01
C LEU A 109 12.81 -10.16 -5.93
N ARG A 110 12.18 -11.26 -6.37
CA ARG A 110 10.73 -11.42 -6.41
C ARG A 110 10.30 -12.68 -5.69
N PHE A 111 9.90 -12.51 -4.43
CA PHE A 111 9.40 -13.58 -3.58
C PHE A 111 7.90 -13.42 -3.37
N GLU A 112 7.20 -14.56 -3.34
CA GLU A 112 5.80 -14.58 -2.94
C GLU A 112 5.70 -14.26 -1.43
N PRO A 113 4.81 -13.34 -1.04
CA PRO A 113 4.68 -12.95 0.36
C PRO A 113 4.18 -14.14 1.20
N LYS A 114 4.74 -14.29 2.40
CA LYS A 114 4.28 -15.26 3.41
C LYS A 114 3.49 -14.61 4.55
N SER A 115 3.46 -13.28 4.56
CA SER A 115 2.84 -12.42 5.56
C SER A 115 2.45 -11.10 4.89
N ALA A 116 1.75 -10.25 5.65
CA ALA A 116 1.23 -9.00 5.16
C ALA A 116 2.34 -8.06 4.61
N PRO A 117 2.07 -7.34 3.51
CA PRO A 117 3.10 -6.62 2.81
C PRO A 117 3.16 -5.17 3.28
N HIS A 118 4.37 -4.64 3.28
CA HIS A 118 4.67 -3.29 3.68
C HIS A 118 5.36 -2.57 2.53
N VAL A 119 5.04 -1.28 2.37
CA VAL A 119 5.81 -0.38 1.51
C VAL A 119 6.85 0.34 2.35
N PHE A 120 8.02 0.53 1.76
CA PHE A 120 9.14 1.27 2.31
C PHE A 120 9.49 2.36 1.31
N LEU A 121 9.24 3.61 1.69
CA LEU A 121 9.71 4.79 0.96
C LEU A 121 10.90 5.38 1.72
N CYS A 122 12.09 5.20 1.16
CA CYS A 122 13.34 5.66 1.75
C CYS A 122 13.90 6.81 0.91
N LEU A 123 14.10 7.99 1.50
CA LEU A 123 14.75 9.13 0.85
C LEU A 123 16.18 9.26 1.34
N ASP A 124 17.11 9.46 0.42
CA ASP A 124 18.53 9.63 0.71
C ASP A 124 18.83 11.08 1.15
N LYS A 125 19.83 11.26 2.02
CA LYS A 125 20.36 12.59 2.34
C LYS A 125 21.01 13.23 1.10
N PRO A 126 20.98 14.56 0.98
CA PRO A 126 21.69 15.27 -0.07
C PRO A 126 23.19 14.88 -0.13
N GLY A 127 23.70 14.62 -1.33
CA GLY A 127 25.12 14.32 -1.55
C GLY A 127 25.55 12.87 -1.27
N MET A 128 24.63 11.95 -1.00
CA MET A 128 24.97 10.55 -0.68
C MET A 128 25.13 9.61 -1.89
N LEU A 129 25.03 10.12 -3.13
CA LEU A 129 25.07 9.31 -4.35
C LEU A 129 26.31 8.41 -4.45
N ALA A 130 27.48 8.92 -4.06
CA ALA A 130 28.73 8.14 -4.08
C ALA A 130 28.69 6.97 -3.08
N THR A 131 28.26 7.23 -1.84
CA THR A 131 28.09 6.20 -0.80
C THR A 131 27.04 5.18 -1.19
N ARG A 132 25.90 5.62 -1.74
CA ARG A 132 24.87 4.74 -2.30
C ARG A 132 25.46 3.83 -3.36
N THR A 133 26.21 4.39 -4.31
CA THR A 133 26.80 3.61 -5.41
C THR A 133 27.78 2.56 -4.88
N ALA A 134 28.62 2.91 -3.91
CA ALA A 134 29.57 1.99 -3.30
C ALA A 134 28.89 0.88 -2.47
N THR A 135 27.78 1.19 -1.79
CA THR A 135 27.05 0.27 -0.89
C THR A 135 26.01 -0.58 -1.65
N ARG A 136 25.69 -0.21 -2.89
CA ARG A 136 24.63 -0.84 -3.69
C ARG A 136 24.77 -2.37 -3.84
N PRO A 137 25.97 -2.94 -4.08
CA PRO A 137 26.10 -4.39 -4.20
C PRO A 137 25.63 -5.12 -2.93
N ASP A 138 26.08 -4.67 -1.76
CA ASP A 138 25.73 -5.26 -0.46
C ASP A 138 24.23 -5.12 -0.20
N HIS A 139 23.64 -3.95 -0.52
CA HIS A 139 22.20 -3.74 -0.42
C HIS A 139 21.39 -4.71 -1.28
N LEU A 140 21.79 -4.94 -2.53
CA LEU A 140 21.10 -5.87 -3.42
C LEU A 140 21.21 -7.32 -2.93
N GLU A 141 22.38 -7.73 -2.45
CA GLU A 141 22.58 -9.06 -1.87
C GLU A 141 21.71 -9.25 -0.60
N TRP A 142 21.64 -8.24 0.26
CA TRP A 142 20.76 -8.27 1.44
C TRP A 142 19.28 -8.42 1.06
N LEU A 143 18.79 -7.64 0.09
CA LEU A 143 17.42 -7.78 -0.42
C LEU A 143 17.16 -9.19 -0.97
N GLN A 144 18.08 -9.75 -1.76
CA GLN A 144 17.97 -11.08 -2.35
C GLN A 144 17.98 -12.20 -1.31
N THR A 145 18.82 -12.08 -0.28
CA THR A 145 18.98 -13.10 0.77
C THR A 145 17.86 -13.08 1.79
N SER A 146 17.18 -11.95 1.98
CA SER A 146 16.03 -11.83 2.88
C SER A 146 14.87 -12.75 2.50
N LYS A 147 14.65 -12.97 1.20
CA LYS A 147 13.48 -13.70 0.65
C LYS A 147 12.11 -13.09 1.02
N LEU A 148 12.08 -11.80 1.36
CA LEU A 148 10.85 -11.08 1.75
C LEU A 148 10.36 -10.10 0.66
N VAL A 149 11.21 -9.75 -0.30
CA VAL A 149 10.96 -8.67 -1.26
C VAL A 149 10.03 -9.12 -2.39
N MET A 150 8.96 -8.38 -2.65
CA MET A 150 8.06 -8.58 -3.79
C MET A 150 8.42 -7.66 -4.95
N ALA A 151 8.79 -6.42 -4.65
CA ALA A 151 9.25 -5.44 -5.62
C ALA A 151 10.22 -4.46 -4.96
N ALA A 152 11.26 -4.05 -5.67
CA ALA A 152 12.21 -3.06 -5.16
C ALA A 152 12.77 -2.26 -6.32
N GLY A 153 13.14 -1.01 -6.08
CA GLY A 153 13.85 -0.22 -7.08
C GLY A 153 14.23 1.17 -6.58
N PRO A 154 15.27 1.78 -7.16
CA PRO A 154 15.59 3.17 -6.90
C PRO A 154 14.48 4.10 -7.37
N ILE A 155 14.25 5.16 -6.60
CA ILE A 155 13.43 6.30 -7.01
C ILE A 155 14.31 7.49 -7.41
N PHE A 156 13.80 8.29 -8.33
CA PHE A 156 14.42 9.46 -8.93
C PHE A 156 13.46 10.64 -8.84
N SER A 157 14.00 11.85 -9.02
CA SER A 157 13.18 13.06 -9.13
C SER A 157 12.17 12.91 -10.27
N ALA A 158 10.93 13.38 -10.03
CA ALA A 158 9.89 13.44 -11.05
C ALA A 158 9.95 14.70 -11.93
N GLU A 159 10.91 15.60 -11.70
CA GLU A 159 11.10 16.81 -12.51
C GLU A 159 11.42 16.45 -13.97
N SER A 160 10.81 17.19 -14.90
CA SER A 160 10.87 16.91 -16.33
C SER A 160 12.23 17.23 -16.94
N GLY A 161 12.98 16.21 -17.33
CA GLY A 161 14.17 16.35 -18.17
C GLY A 161 14.94 15.04 -18.30
N ALA A 162 15.72 14.89 -19.38
CA ALA A 162 16.66 13.78 -19.53
C ALA A 162 17.63 13.67 -18.33
N GLY A 163 17.89 14.79 -17.64
CA GLY A 163 18.76 14.91 -16.48
C GLY A 163 18.24 14.28 -15.18
N ALA A 164 16.94 14.02 -15.02
CA ALA A 164 16.41 13.46 -13.76
C ALA A 164 16.93 12.04 -13.47
N LEU A 165 17.29 11.28 -14.51
CA LEU A 165 18.02 10.01 -14.37
C LEU A 165 19.53 10.20 -14.26
N GLU A 166 20.07 11.30 -14.81
CA GLU A 166 21.50 11.64 -14.78
C GLU A 166 21.95 12.09 -13.39
N ASP A 167 21.07 12.77 -12.65
CA ASP A 167 21.30 13.19 -11.26
C ASP A 167 21.39 12.00 -10.28
N GLY A 168 20.98 10.81 -10.74
CA GLY A 168 21.05 9.56 -9.99
C GLY A 168 19.87 9.35 -9.03
N PRO A 169 19.82 8.18 -8.37
CA PRO A 169 18.76 7.88 -7.42
C PRO A 169 18.78 8.83 -6.22
N ILE A 170 17.60 9.22 -5.77
CA ILE A 170 17.39 10.03 -4.55
C ILE A 170 16.78 9.21 -3.40
N GLY A 171 16.62 7.90 -3.60
CA GLY A 171 15.99 7.03 -2.63
C GLY A 171 15.70 5.65 -3.17
N SER A 172 14.95 4.88 -2.39
CA SER A 172 14.46 3.54 -2.70
C SER A 172 12.95 3.45 -2.42
N PHE A 173 12.25 2.72 -3.29
CA PHE A 173 10.92 2.23 -3.00
C PHE A 173 10.96 0.69 -3.02
N VAL A 174 10.51 0.08 -1.92
CA VAL A 174 10.55 -1.37 -1.71
C VAL A 174 9.19 -1.83 -1.18
N CYS A 175 8.68 -2.92 -1.71
CA CYS A 175 7.56 -3.67 -1.17
C CYS A 175 8.10 -5.00 -0.65
N ALA A 176 7.95 -5.26 0.64
CA ALA A 176 8.41 -6.50 1.27
C ALA A 176 7.41 -7.00 2.32
N ALA A 177 7.39 -8.31 2.53
CA ALA A 177 6.57 -8.96 3.56
C ALA A 177 7.23 -8.80 4.94
N ALA A 178 6.42 -8.52 5.96
CA ALA A 178 6.80 -8.58 7.37
C ALA A 178 5.60 -9.04 8.19
N ASP A 179 5.83 -9.60 9.39
CA ASP A 179 4.73 -10.09 10.23
C ASP A 179 3.93 -8.93 10.84
N ASP A 180 4.62 -7.84 11.17
CA ASP A 180 4.09 -6.59 11.72
C ASP A 180 5.01 -5.40 11.39
N VAL A 181 4.56 -4.19 11.74
CA VAL A 181 5.28 -2.94 11.46
C VAL A 181 6.60 -2.86 12.24
N GLU A 182 6.66 -3.42 13.45
CA GLU A 182 7.88 -3.50 14.26
C GLU A 182 8.95 -4.36 13.58
N SER A 183 8.55 -5.50 13.02
CA SER A 183 9.41 -6.40 12.26
C SER A 183 9.87 -5.76 10.96
N ALA A 184 8.98 -5.02 10.27
CA ALA A 184 9.35 -4.22 9.11
C ALA A 184 10.42 -3.17 9.47
N HIS A 185 10.26 -2.46 10.59
CA HIS A 185 11.26 -1.50 11.09
C HIS A 185 12.58 -2.17 11.52
N ALA A 186 12.52 -3.34 12.14
CA ALA A 186 13.72 -4.08 12.52
C ALA A 186 14.51 -4.51 11.28
N TRP A 187 13.82 -5.11 10.31
CA TRP A 187 14.39 -5.50 9.03
C TRP A 187 15.00 -4.31 8.29
N SER A 188 14.30 -3.17 8.19
CA SER A 188 14.83 -2.00 7.47
C SER A 188 16.12 -1.43 8.07
N LYS A 189 16.38 -1.65 9.36
CA LYS A 189 17.63 -1.21 10.03
C LYS A 189 18.84 -2.07 9.66
N GLU A 190 18.60 -3.29 9.17
CA GLU A 190 19.63 -4.21 8.72
C GLU A 190 20.10 -3.92 7.28
N ASP A 191 19.37 -3.07 6.55
CA ASP A 191 19.75 -2.64 5.21
C ASP A 191 21.16 -2.00 5.23
N PRO A 192 22.12 -2.48 4.40
CA PRO A 192 23.43 -1.86 4.25
C PRO A 192 23.38 -0.36 3.96
N TYR A 193 22.37 0.14 3.25
CA TYR A 193 22.14 1.57 3.07
C TYR A 193 21.78 2.30 4.38
N ALA A 194 20.96 1.68 5.23
CA ALA A 194 20.64 2.21 6.55
C ALA A 194 21.88 2.21 7.45
N GLN A 195 22.68 1.14 7.43
CA GLN A 195 23.93 1.04 8.19
C GLN A 195 24.99 2.04 7.71
N ALA A 196 25.05 2.30 6.40
CA ALA A 196 25.88 3.35 5.81
C ALA A 196 25.34 4.77 6.10
N GLY A 197 24.16 4.89 6.73
CA GLY A 197 23.58 6.15 7.17
C GLY A 197 23.12 7.06 6.03
N ILE A 198 22.80 6.49 4.86
CA ILE A 198 22.47 7.29 3.66
C ILE A 198 21.05 7.86 3.71
N PHE A 199 20.14 7.21 4.42
CA PHE A 199 18.74 7.65 4.46
C PHE A 199 18.55 8.88 5.35
N GLU A 200 17.85 9.87 4.80
CA GLU A 200 17.30 11.01 5.54
C GLU A 200 15.98 10.63 6.20
N SER A 201 15.14 9.90 5.49
CA SER A 201 13.86 9.40 6.01
C SER A 201 13.56 8.01 5.48
N VAL A 202 12.88 7.22 6.31
CA VAL A 202 12.34 5.90 5.98
C VAL A 202 10.90 5.91 6.47
N ARG A 203 9.95 5.83 5.53
CA ARG A 203 8.53 5.69 5.83
C ARG A 203 8.13 4.25 5.53
N ILE A 204 7.52 3.61 6.52
CA ILE A 204 7.02 2.25 6.42
C ILE A 204 5.53 2.32 6.62
N SER A 205 4.77 1.64 5.78
CA SER A 205 3.33 1.53 5.93
C SER A 205 2.88 0.16 5.50
N HIS A 206 1.99 -0.44 6.28
CA HIS A 206 1.23 -1.59 5.82
C HIS A 206 0.35 -1.17 4.64
N TYR A 207 0.16 -2.06 3.68
CA TYR A 207 -0.69 -1.79 2.53
C TYR A 207 -1.67 -2.91 2.24
N SER A 208 -2.82 -2.58 1.65
CA SER A 208 -3.84 -3.58 1.33
C SER A 208 -3.33 -4.62 0.31
N GLU A 209 -3.30 -5.89 0.71
CA GLU A 209 -3.21 -6.99 -0.26
C GLU A 209 -4.44 -7.07 -1.15
N MET A 210 -5.59 -6.59 -0.67
CA MET A 210 -6.80 -6.44 -1.48
C MET A 210 -6.52 -5.46 -2.62
N ASP A 211 -6.12 -6.05 -3.73
CA ASP A 211 -6.22 -5.48 -5.04
C ASP A 211 -7.71 -5.49 -5.42
N VAL A 212 -8.41 -4.40 -5.12
CA VAL A 212 -9.81 -4.20 -5.54
C VAL A 212 -9.96 -4.11 -7.07
N THR A 213 -8.85 -4.11 -7.83
CA THR A 213 -8.81 -4.18 -9.30
C THR A 213 -8.80 -5.62 -9.83
N GLY A 214 -8.58 -6.61 -8.97
CA GLY A 214 -8.68 -8.04 -9.27
C GLY A 214 -7.52 -8.64 -10.07
N LEU A 215 -6.34 -8.02 -10.09
CA LEU A 215 -5.19 -8.48 -10.87
C LEU A 215 -4.22 -9.39 -10.08
N PHE A 216 -4.12 -9.23 -8.76
CA PHE A 216 -3.34 -10.13 -7.89
C PHE A 216 -4.06 -10.39 -6.56
N SER A 217 -4.97 -11.36 -6.56
CA SER A 217 -5.42 -12.04 -5.34
C SER A 217 -4.63 -13.35 -5.24
N LEU A 218 -3.54 -13.33 -4.47
CA LEU A 218 -3.05 -14.56 -3.84
C LEU A 218 -3.70 -14.58 -2.46
N SER A 219 -4.36 -15.71 -2.18
CA SER A 219 -5.22 -15.95 -1.03
C SER A 219 -4.51 -15.73 0.31
N TYR A 220 -4.69 -14.56 0.92
CA TYR A 220 -4.60 -14.41 2.36
C TYR A 220 -6.03 -14.37 2.92
N ASP A 221 -6.37 -15.38 3.71
CA ASP A 221 -7.71 -15.62 4.23
C ASP A 221 -8.01 -14.68 5.40
N ILE A 222 -8.45 -13.45 5.06
CA ILE A 222 -9.03 -12.49 6.01
C ILE A 222 -10.30 -13.09 6.68
N GLY A 223 -10.91 -14.12 6.07
CA GLY A 223 -12.13 -14.77 6.53
C GLY A 223 -11.97 -15.60 7.81
N SER A 224 -10.75 -16.02 8.17
CA SER A 224 -10.53 -16.87 9.35
C SER A 224 -10.78 -16.16 10.70
N LYS A 225 -10.91 -14.82 10.71
CA LYS A 225 -11.40 -14.03 11.88
C LYS A 225 -12.84 -13.52 11.72
N LEU A 226 -13.46 -13.69 10.57
CA LEU A 226 -14.86 -13.35 10.32
C LEU A 226 -15.66 -14.65 10.13
N SER A 227 -15.68 -15.50 11.16
CA SER A 227 -16.54 -16.69 11.18
C SER A 227 -17.99 -16.29 11.42
N GLY A 228 -18.60 -15.67 10.42
CA GLY A 228 -20.03 -15.39 10.34
C GLY A 228 -20.42 -15.46 8.88
N SER A 229 -21.28 -16.42 8.53
CA SER A 229 -21.72 -16.66 7.15
C SER A 229 -22.20 -15.36 6.52
N ILE A 230 -21.53 -14.92 5.45
CA ILE A 230 -21.88 -13.71 4.69
C ILE A 230 -23.16 -13.99 3.91
N ASN A 231 -24.31 -13.77 4.53
CA ASN A 231 -25.57 -13.56 3.83
C ASN A 231 -25.96 -12.08 4.03
N GLU A 232 -26.17 -11.40 2.91
CA GLU A 232 -26.69 -10.03 2.75
C GLU A 232 -26.65 -9.13 3.99
N ILE A 233 -25.54 -8.38 4.13
CA ILE A 233 -25.48 -7.26 5.07
C ILE A 233 -26.30 -6.11 4.48
N ASP A 234 -27.37 -5.72 5.15
CA ASP A 234 -28.10 -4.48 4.89
C ASP A 234 -27.31 -3.30 5.45
N TRP A 235 -26.75 -2.51 4.55
CA TRP A 235 -25.78 -1.43 4.83
C TRP A 235 -26.42 -0.18 5.45
N ALA A 236 -27.72 -0.19 5.77
CA ALA A 236 -28.43 0.92 6.38
C ALA A 236 -28.39 0.92 7.93
N LYS A 237 -27.85 -0.13 8.58
CA LYS A 237 -27.74 -0.22 10.05
C LYS A 237 -26.35 0.15 10.55
N THR A 238 -26.29 0.92 11.64
CA THR A 238 -25.05 1.27 12.34
C THR A 238 -24.70 0.24 13.42
N THR A 239 -23.46 0.21 13.90
CA THR A 239 -22.97 -0.73 14.93
C THR A 239 -23.81 -0.75 16.21
N ALA A 240 -24.50 0.34 16.54
CA ALA A 240 -25.40 0.42 17.70
C ALA A 240 -26.71 -0.38 17.51
N ASP A 241 -27.11 -0.68 16.28
CA ASP A 241 -28.35 -1.40 15.97
C ASP A 241 -28.21 -2.93 16.09
N TYR A 242 -26.98 -3.42 16.35
CA TYR A 242 -26.68 -4.85 16.54
C TYR A 242 -26.46 -5.23 18.01
N GLU A 243 -26.48 -4.27 18.94
CA GLU A 243 -26.32 -4.53 20.38
C GLU A 243 -27.66 -4.86 21.09
N GLU A 244 -28.81 -4.74 20.42
CA GLU A 244 -30.14 -5.02 21.01
C GLU A 244 -30.67 -6.45 20.77
N ASP A 245 -30.11 -7.22 19.82
CA ASP A 245 -30.57 -8.60 19.51
C ASP A 245 -29.71 -9.68 20.20
N GLY A 246 -29.25 -9.38 21.42
CA GLY A 246 -28.53 -10.33 22.29
C GLY A 246 -29.47 -11.03 23.27
N ASP A 247 -30.50 -11.72 22.79
CA ASP A 247 -31.18 -12.73 23.61
C ASP A 247 -30.21 -13.89 23.82
N LEU A 248 -29.47 -13.82 24.93
CA LEU A 248 -28.81 -14.95 25.55
C LEU A 248 -29.92 -15.94 25.95
N GLU A 249 -30.19 -16.95 25.13
CA GLU A 249 -30.89 -18.13 25.61
C GLU A 249 -30.04 -18.74 26.72
N GLU A 250 -30.58 -18.65 27.95
CA GLU A 250 -30.03 -19.22 29.17
C GLU A 250 -29.78 -20.72 28.99
N ASP A 251 -28.59 -21.14 29.42
CA ASP A 251 -28.26 -22.54 29.69
C ASP A 251 -29.32 -23.17 30.60
N GLY A 252 -30.13 -24.05 30.04
CA GLY A 252 -31.08 -24.88 30.77
C GLY A 252 -31.14 -26.27 30.16
N ASP A 253 -30.40 -27.21 30.74
CA ASP A 253 -30.96 -28.45 31.30
C ASP A 253 -29.86 -29.34 31.91
N LEU A 254 -29.75 -29.23 33.23
CA LEU A 254 -29.34 -30.33 34.09
C LEU A 254 -30.57 -31.23 34.30
N GLU A 255 -30.52 -32.47 33.82
CA GLU A 255 -31.24 -33.57 34.46
C GLU A 255 -30.24 -34.71 34.75
N GLU A 256 -29.90 -34.82 36.04
CA GLU A 256 -29.56 -36.09 36.68
C GLU A 256 -30.82 -36.96 36.76
N ASP A 257 -30.68 -38.23 36.41
CA ASP A 257 -31.26 -39.42 37.08
C ASP A 257 -30.98 -40.61 36.13
N GLY A 258 -30.11 -41.56 36.44
CA GLY A 258 -30.34 -42.57 37.47
C GLY A 258 -30.82 -43.85 36.80
N ASP A 259 -29.93 -44.83 36.58
CA ASP A 259 -30.12 -46.18 37.15
C ASP A 259 -28.99 -47.16 36.80
N LEU A 260 -28.64 -47.90 37.85
CA LEU A 260 -27.75 -49.05 37.91
C LEU A 260 -28.52 -50.31 37.47
N GLU A 261 -27.93 -51.13 36.59
CA GLU A 261 -27.65 -52.57 36.78
C GLU A 261 -26.99 -53.17 35.53
#